data_AF-A0ABD5TDW5-F1
#
_entry.id   AF-A0ABD5TDW5-F1
#
_cell.length_a   1.000
_cell.length_b   1.000
_cell.length_c   1.000
_cell.angle_alpha   90.00
_cell.angle_beta   90.00
_cell.angle_gamma   90.00
#
_symmetry.space_group_name_H-M   'P 1'
#
loop_
_entity.id
_entity.type
_entity.pdbx_description
1 polymer ?
#
loop_
_entity_poly.entity_id
_entity_poly.type
_entity_poly.pdbx_seq_one_letter_code
_entity_poly.pdbx_strand_id
1 'polypeptide(L)'
;MQSNLSSIFDSYSLYAKAFPGISFLTLSILSLPTGSLSGTDTSPGALLAVTVLIVFVFGFAVGQAIHTISVYIESTIYLSMRAYWNSIITAKNVLNSAVSGYFDDQTDEESSESGSNNNNGKQDDPSDLYVVLSLAVLIVPIVGTLAYGVATGRYELFFSYSLGYVLAAIGPIESLRDWFSKVLTPHRNQFKNRFKQDRPLNESFKQSIESQVSWLDSNDGNMVYTSAMSILESGESSRANLFQAIFSFSRSMWVVLFSFSAYQVIIGTASYDLTWRESKYTLLQSSPEYTPIIIDLINTDLGSEYFGAFLFVFGVLFFYSEGEYKNLFSEYIMVDMLVELNKK
;
A
#
# COMPACT_ATOMS: atom_id res chain seq x y z
N MET A 1 11.29 -18.32 -31.10
CA MET A 1 9.90 -18.08 -30.66
C MET A 1 9.53 -19.18 -29.68
N GLN A 2 9.68 -18.93 -28.37
CA GLN A 2 9.13 -19.84 -27.36
C GLN A 2 7.60 -19.85 -27.53
N SER A 3 6.99 -21.02 -27.48
CA SER A 3 5.54 -21.19 -27.61
C SER A 3 4.82 -20.40 -26.52
N ASN A 4 3.84 -19.56 -26.89
CA ASN A 4 3.04 -18.72 -25.99
C ASN A 4 2.37 -19.45 -24.80
N LEU A 5 2.37 -20.79 -24.78
CA LEU A 5 1.87 -21.57 -23.64
C LEU A 5 2.87 -21.62 -22.48
N SER A 6 4.18 -21.66 -22.73
CA SER A 6 5.16 -21.70 -21.63
C SER A 6 5.21 -20.38 -20.86
N SER A 7 4.92 -19.25 -21.52
CA SER A 7 4.83 -17.94 -20.87
C SER A 7 3.59 -17.78 -19.97
N ILE A 8 2.54 -18.58 -20.19
CA ILE A 8 1.36 -18.58 -19.30
C ILE A 8 1.70 -19.26 -17.97
N PHE A 9 2.54 -20.29 -18.01
CA PHE A 9 3.06 -20.99 -16.82
C PHE A 9 4.35 -20.38 -16.30
N ASP A 10 4.73 -19.19 -16.77
CA ASP A 10 5.81 -18.47 -16.12
C ASP A 10 5.43 -18.21 -14.66
N SER A 11 6.42 -18.45 -13.79
CA SER A 11 6.36 -18.17 -12.36
C SER A 11 5.75 -16.79 -12.09
N TYR A 12 6.14 -15.77 -12.86
CA TYR A 12 5.57 -14.45 -12.75
C TYR A 12 4.06 -14.44 -12.98
N SER A 13 3.57 -14.99 -14.10
CA SER A 13 2.14 -15.05 -14.42
C SER A 13 1.33 -15.81 -13.36
N LEU A 14 1.88 -16.89 -12.81
CA LEU A 14 1.22 -17.68 -11.76
C LEU A 14 1.14 -16.91 -10.43
N TYR A 15 2.28 -16.43 -9.92
CA TYR A 15 2.33 -15.77 -8.62
C TYR A 15 1.72 -14.37 -8.62
N ALA A 16 2.08 -13.55 -9.60
CA ALA A 16 1.67 -12.15 -9.64
C ALA A 16 0.18 -11.97 -9.95
N LYS A 17 -0.46 -12.98 -10.57
CA LYS A 17 -1.78 -12.82 -11.20
C LYS A 17 -2.72 -13.96 -10.84
N ALA A 18 -2.36 -15.21 -11.13
CA ALA A 18 -3.26 -16.34 -10.91
C ALA A 18 -3.62 -16.51 -9.42
N PHE A 19 -2.64 -16.53 -8.51
CA PHE A 19 -2.92 -16.74 -7.08
C PHE A 19 -3.81 -15.65 -6.46
N PRO A 20 -3.55 -14.34 -6.63
CA PRO A 20 -4.46 -13.31 -6.12
C PRO A 20 -5.89 -13.43 -6.63
N GLY A 21 -6.07 -13.79 -7.90
CA GLY A 21 -7.40 -13.99 -8.47
C GLY A 21 -8.09 -15.26 -8.00
N ILE A 22 -7.35 -16.37 -7.82
CA ILE A 22 -7.85 -17.59 -7.19
C ILE A 22 -8.28 -17.31 -5.75
N SER A 23 -7.45 -16.61 -4.97
CA SER A 23 -7.77 -16.22 -3.60
C SER A 23 -9.01 -15.33 -3.56
N PHE A 24 -9.11 -14.35 -4.47
CA PHE A 24 -10.29 -13.49 -4.57
C PHE A 24 -11.56 -14.29 -4.86
N LEU A 25 -11.56 -15.15 -5.89
CA LEU A 25 -12.74 -15.95 -6.23
C LEU A 25 -13.12 -16.94 -5.12
N THR A 26 -12.12 -17.54 -4.47
CA THR A 26 -12.35 -18.42 -3.32
C THR A 26 -13.05 -17.66 -2.20
N LEU A 27 -12.55 -16.48 -1.83
CA LEU A 27 -13.18 -15.64 -0.81
C LEU A 27 -14.56 -15.13 -1.25
N SER A 28 -14.77 -14.83 -2.53
CA SER A 28 -16.09 -14.47 -3.07
C SER A 28 -17.09 -15.62 -2.90
N ILE A 29 -16.69 -16.84 -3.25
CA ILE A 29 -17.55 -18.03 -3.11
C ILE A 29 -17.85 -18.30 -1.64
N LEU A 30 -16.85 -18.21 -0.77
CA LEU A 30 -17.04 -18.35 0.68
C LEU A 30 -17.92 -17.25 1.29
N SER A 31 -18.05 -16.13 0.58
CA SER A 31 -18.94 -15.03 0.94
C SER A 31 -20.34 -15.19 0.33
N LEU A 32 -20.66 -16.24 -0.43
CA LEU A 32 -22.03 -16.45 -0.91
C LEU A 32 -22.93 -16.98 0.22
N PRO A 33 -24.25 -16.74 0.16
CA PRO A 33 -25.18 -17.27 1.16
C PRO A 33 -25.33 -18.78 1.02
N THR A 34 -25.40 -19.49 2.14
CA THR A 34 -25.43 -20.97 2.22
C THR A 34 -26.60 -21.60 1.46
N GLY A 35 -27.75 -20.91 1.41
CA GLY A 35 -28.92 -21.33 0.63
C GLY A 35 -28.76 -21.31 -0.89
N SER A 36 -27.66 -20.77 -1.43
CA SER A 36 -27.44 -20.70 -2.88
C SER A 36 -27.09 -22.04 -3.53
N LEU A 37 -26.67 -23.02 -2.74
CA LEU A 37 -26.14 -24.30 -3.24
C LEU A 37 -27.08 -25.50 -3.00
N SER A 38 -28.16 -25.33 -2.25
CA SER A 38 -29.06 -26.42 -1.81
C SER A 38 -30.10 -26.84 -2.86
N GLY A 39 -30.19 -26.15 -4.01
CA GLY A 39 -31.21 -26.37 -5.03
C GLY A 39 -30.83 -27.27 -6.21
N THR A 40 -29.62 -27.85 -6.24
CA THR A 40 -29.16 -28.64 -7.39
C THR A 40 -29.11 -30.13 -7.07
N ASP A 41 -29.85 -30.95 -7.82
CA ASP A 41 -29.82 -32.43 -7.78
C ASP A 41 -28.47 -33.03 -8.26
N THR A 42 -27.45 -32.20 -8.48
CA THR A 42 -26.12 -32.64 -8.89
C THR A 42 -25.36 -33.27 -7.72
N SER A 43 -24.53 -34.28 -8.01
CA SER A 43 -23.70 -34.87 -6.98
C SER A 43 -22.76 -33.81 -6.38
N PRO A 44 -22.59 -33.75 -5.04
CA PRO A 44 -21.74 -32.74 -4.40
C PRO A 44 -20.31 -32.69 -4.98
N GLY A 45 -19.78 -33.84 -5.40
CA GLY A 45 -18.47 -33.94 -6.04
C GLY A 45 -18.38 -33.26 -7.41
N ALA A 46 -19.43 -33.35 -8.23
CA ALA A 46 -19.44 -32.70 -9.55
C ALA A 46 -19.52 -31.18 -9.41
N LEU A 47 -20.34 -30.68 -8.48
CA LEU A 47 -20.44 -29.24 -8.20
C LEU A 47 -19.11 -28.68 -7.68
N LEU A 48 -18.45 -29.39 -6.77
CA LEU A 48 -17.13 -29.02 -6.26
C LEU A 48 -16.10 -28.97 -7.40
N ALA A 49 -16.05 -29.99 -8.26
CA ALA A 49 -15.12 -30.04 -9.38
C ALA A 49 -15.34 -28.89 -10.37
N VAL A 50 -16.59 -28.57 -10.71
CA VAL A 50 -16.94 -27.42 -11.56
C VAL A 50 -16.54 -26.10 -10.89
N THR A 51 -16.79 -25.96 -9.59
CA THR A 51 -16.43 -24.75 -8.82
C THR A 51 -14.93 -24.54 -8.82
N VAL A 52 -14.15 -25.59 -8.53
CA VAL A 52 -12.69 -25.55 -8.57
C VAL A 52 -12.20 -25.17 -9.97
N LEU A 53 -12.75 -25.80 -11.01
CA LEU A 53 -12.39 -25.47 -12.40
C LEU A 53 -12.67 -23.99 -12.74
N ILE A 54 -13.84 -23.47 -12.33
CA ILE A 54 -14.20 -22.06 -12.50
C ILE A 54 -13.20 -21.16 -11.78
N VAL A 55 -12.86 -21.47 -10.52
CA VAL A 55 -11.88 -20.70 -9.74
C VAL A 55 -10.52 -20.67 -10.43
N PHE A 56 -10.05 -21.79 -10.97
CA PHE A 56 -8.77 -21.84 -11.69
C PHE A 56 -8.81 -21.07 -13.02
N VAL A 57 -9.85 -21.26 -13.83
CA VAL A 57 -9.96 -20.64 -15.17
C VAL A 57 -10.21 -19.14 -15.06
N PHE A 58 -11.23 -18.73 -14.30
CA PHE A 58 -11.57 -17.32 -14.13
C PHE A 58 -10.63 -16.60 -13.16
N GLY A 59 -9.98 -17.33 -12.26
CA GLY A 59 -9.02 -16.76 -11.32
C GLY A 59 -7.87 -16.05 -12.02
N PHE A 60 -7.41 -16.56 -13.17
CA PHE A 60 -6.38 -15.86 -13.94
C PHE A 60 -6.86 -14.50 -14.47
N ALA A 61 -8.07 -14.45 -15.05
CA ALA A 61 -8.63 -13.22 -15.62
C ALA A 61 -8.89 -12.16 -14.52
N VAL A 62 -9.51 -12.59 -13.42
CA VAL A 62 -9.74 -11.74 -12.23
C VAL A 62 -8.41 -11.28 -11.64
N GLY A 63 -7.42 -12.16 -11.61
CA GLY A 63 -6.05 -11.88 -11.18
C GLY A 63 -5.38 -10.74 -11.94
N GLN A 64 -5.52 -10.70 -13.28
CA GLN A 64 -5.01 -9.59 -14.10
C GLN A 64 -5.68 -8.25 -13.72
N ALA A 65 -6.99 -8.28 -13.47
CA ALA A 65 -7.74 -7.09 -13.08
C ALA A 65 -7.28 -6.60 -11.69
N ILE A 66 -7.18 -7.49 -10.70
CA ILE A 66 -6.68 -7.18 -9.35
C ILE A 66 -5.26 -6.63 -9.42
N HIS A 67 -4.39 -7.25 -10.21
CA HIS A 67 -3.04 -6.77 -10.41
C HIS A 67 -3.02 -5.32 -10.93
N THR A 68 -3.81 -5.03 -11.97
CA THR A 68 -3.93 -3.68 -12.54
C THR A 68 -4.47 -2.68 -11.53
N ILE A 69 -5.50 -3.06 -10.78
CA ILE A 69 -6.08 -2.25 -9.69
C ILE A 69 -5.03 -1.99 -8.61
N SER A 70 -4.24 -3.00 -8.22
CA SER A 70 -3.20 -2.85 -7.19
C SER A 70 -2.11 -1.86 -7.59
N VAL A 71 -1.68 -1.89 -8.85
CA VAL A 71 -0.72 -0.92 -9.42
C VAL A 71 -1.32 0.49 -9.40
N TYR A 72 -2.60 0.61 -9.77
CA TYR A 72 -3.31 1.90 -9.77
C TYR A 72 -3.43 2.46 -8.35
N ILE A 73 -3.89 1.65 -7.39
CA ILE A 73 -4.02 2.04 -5.97
C ILE A 73 -2.66 2.48 -5.42
N GLU A 74 -1.60 1.69 -5.60
CA GLU A 74 -0.24 2.03 -5.17
C GLU A 74 0.20 3.39 -5.72
N SER A 75 0.03 3.60 -7.04
CA SER A 75 0.40 4.84 -7.71
C SER A 75 -0.41 6.03 -7.22
N THR A 76 -1.72 5.88 -7.07
CA THR A 76 -2.61 6.93 -6.56
C THR A 76 -2.23 7.31 -5.13
N ILE A 77 -2.06 6.33 -4.23
CA ILE A 77 -1.69 6.60 -2.84
C ILE A 77 -0.32 7.28 -2.79
N TYR A 78 0.66 6.83 -3.57
CA TYR A 78 1.97 7.47 -3.65
C TYR A 78 1.89 8.94 -4.08
N LEU A 79 1.14 9.22 -5.15
CA LEU A 79 0.97 10.59 -5.66
C LEU A 79 0.23 11.47 -4.66
N SER A 80 -0.83 10.97 -4.03
CA SER A 80 -1.57 11.68 -2.97
C SER A 80 -0.69 11.99 -1.76
N MET A 81 0.09 11.02 -1.28
CA MET A 81 1.01 11.23 -0.16
C MET A 81 2.11 12.23 -0.51
N ARG A 82 2.67 12.15 -1.73
CA ARG A 82 3.67 13.12 -2.20
C ARG A 82 3.09 14.53 -2.30
N ALA A 83 1.88 14.67 -2.83
CA ALA A 83 1.20 15.97 -2.90
C ALA A 83 0.95 16.54 -1.50
N TYR A 84 0.39 15.73 -0.59
CA TYR A 84 0.19 16.08 0.80
C TYR A 84 1.48 16.53 1.49
N TRP A 85 2.58 15.80 1.28
CA TRP A 85 3.88 16.14 1.85
C TRP A 85 4.43 17.47 1.33
N ASN A 86 4.34 17.70 0.02
CA ASN A 86 4.73 18.97 -0.58
C ASN A 86 3.89 20.14 -0.02
N SER A 87 2.60 19.92 0.25
CA SER A 87 1.73 20.90 0.91
C SER A 87 2.18 21.20 2.34
N ILE A 88 2.55 20.19 3.12
CA ILE A 88 3.10 20.38 4.49
C ILE A 88 4.40 21.19 4.45
N ILE A 89 5.34 20.82 3.58
CA ILE A 89 6.62 21.55 3.46
C ILE A 89 6.37 22.99 3.08
N THR A 90 5.48 23.23 2.11
CA THR A 90 5.14 24.59 1.67
C THR A 90 4.52 25.39 2.82
N ALA A 91 3.58 24.80 3.56
CA ALA A 91 2.97 25.44 4.72
C ALA A 91 4.00 25.75 5.81
N LYS A 92 4.93 24.83 6.08
CA LYS A 92 6.03 25.03 7.02
C LYS A 92 6.94 26.19 6.59
N ASN A 93 7.30 26.26 5.30
CA ASN A 93 8.14 27.33 4.78
C ASN A 93 7.44 28.69 4.86
N VAL A 94 6.15 28.76 4.50
CA VAL A 94 5.35 30.00 4.59
C VAL A 94 5.23 30.46 6.05
N LEU A 95 4.95 29.53 6.97
CA LEU A 95 4.88 29.84 8.40
C LEU A 95 6.22 30.35 8.92
N ASN A 96 7.33 29.70 8.56
CA ASN A 96 8.66 30.11 8.99
C ASN A 96 8.99 31.53 8.48
N SER A 97 8.65 31.83 7.22
CA SER A 97 8.84 33.18 6.66
C SER A 97 7.95 34.23 7.32
N ALA A 98 6.71 33.89 7.69
CA ALA A 98 5.80 34.80 8.38
C ALA A 98 6.27 35.08 9.82
N VAL A 99 6.74 34.04 10.51
CA VAL A 99 7.27 34.15 11.88
C VAL A 99 8.57 34.95 11.88
N SER A 100 9.52 34.65 10.99
CA SER A 100 10.78 35.40 10.92
C SER A 100 10.54 36.87 10.60
N GLY A 101 9.61 37.18 9.69
CA GLY A 101 9.27 38.57 9.36
C GLY A 101 8.63 39.35 10.51
N TYR A 102 7.91 38.68 11.42
CA TYR A 102 7.32 39.34 12.59
C TYR A 102 8.36 39.66 13.67
N PHE A 103 9.38 38.82 13.83
CA PHE A 103 10.41 39.00 14.86
C PHE A 103 11.58 39.89 14.42
N ASP A 104 11.91 39.96 13.13
CA ASP A 104 12.92 40.89 12.61
C ASP A 104 12.49 42.36 12.81
N ASP A 105 11.19 42.68 12.65
CA ASP A 105 10.68 44.06 12.72
C ASP A 105 10.66 44.63 14.15
N GLN A 106 10.90 43.81 15.18
CA GLN A 106 10.94 44.26 16.60
C GLN A 106 12.36 44.42 17.17
N THR A 107 13.42 44.03 16.46
CA THR A 107 14.79 44.05 17.01
C THR A 107 15.64 45.26 16.60
N ASP A 108 15.15 46.11 15.69
CA ASP A 108 15.93 47.24 15.16
C ASP A 108 15.79 48.56 15.95
N GLU A 109 14.95 48.65 17.00
CA GLU A 109 14.75 49.93 17.73
C GLU A 109 15.51 50.10 19.07
N GLU A 110 16.17 49.08 19.64
CA GLU A 110 16.76 49.20 21.00
C GLU A 110 18.26 48.90 21.17
N SER A 111 19.01 48.46 20.15
CA SER A 111 20.44 48.19 20.32
C SER A 111 21.32 49.40 20.00
N SER A 112 21.21 50.43 20.84
CA SER A 112 22.23 51.47 21.02
C SER A 112 22.72 51.54 22.46
N GLU A 113 22.94 50.41 23.16
CA GLU A 113 23.74 50.43 24.38
C GLU A 113 24.53 49.14 24.62
N SER A 114 25.84 49.33 24.77
CA SER A 114 26.89 48.34 24.87
C SER A 114 26.84 47.59 26.20
N GLY A 115 26.64 46.27 26.15
CA GLY A 115 26.74 45.40 27.33
C GLY A 115 26.93 43.93 26.97
N SER A 116 28.18 43.54 26.68
CA SER A 116 28.60 42.14 26.51
C SER A 116 28.25 41.31 27.75
N ASN A 117 27.19 40.50 27.67
CA ASN A 117 26.90 39.50 28.68
C ASN A 117 26.61 38.14 28.04
N ASN A 118 27.55 37.21 28.26
CA ASN A 118 27.50 35.82 27.85
C ASN A 118 26.44 35.08 28.69
N ASN A 119 25.21 35.02 28.19
CA ASN A 119 24.20 34.12 28.76
C ASN A 119 23.84 33.04 27.73
N ASN A 120 24.18 31.80 28.08
CA ASN A 120 23.70 30.56 27.45
C ASN A 120 22.20 30.39 27.74
N GLY A 121 21.38 31.29 27.19
CA GLY A 121 19.93 31.21 27.21
C GLY A 121 19.51 29.96 26.47
N LYS A 122 18.84 29.06 27.18
CA LYS A 122 18.18 27.88 26.63
C LYS A 122 17.20 28.40 25.57
N GLN A 123 17.56 28.20 24.31
CA GLN A 123 16.77 28.61 23.17
C GLN A 123 15.44 27.84 23.25
N ASP A 124 14.36 28.54 23.57
CA ASP A 124 13.02 27.96 23.62
C ASP A 124 12.70 27.45 22.22
N ASP A 125 12.82 26.13 22.06
CA ASP A 125 12.73 25.44 20.80
C ASP A 125 11.28 25.59 20.30
N PRO A 126 11.00 26.27 19.17
CA PRO A 126 9.64 26.53 18.67
C PRO A 126 8.81 25.28 18.36
N SER A 127 9.34 24.09 18.67
CA SER A 127 8.72 22.77 18.71
C SER A 127 7.26 22.76 19.18
N ASP A 128 6.90 23.46 20.26
CA ASP A 128 5.53 23.44 20.80
C ASP A 128 4.51 24.12 19.86
N LEU A 129 4.89 25.22 19.20
CA LEU A 129 4.03 25.90 18.23
C LEU A 129 3.85 25.04 16.97
N TYR A 130 4.90 24.34 16.53
CA TYR A 130 4.80 23.40 15.39
C TYR A 130 3.94 22.17 15.72
N VAL A 131 3.96 21.68 16.96
CA VAL A 131 3.09 20.59 17.41
C VAL A 131 1.63 21.04 17.39
N VAL A 132 1.33 22.24 17.89
CA VAL A 132 -0.04 22.79 17.88
C VAL A 132 -0.55 23.03 16.46
N LEU A 133 0.28 23.57 15.55
CA LEU A 133 -0.11 23.79 14.16
C LEU A 133 -0.24 22.50 13.35
N SER A 134 0.62 21.51 13.58
CA SER A 134 0.49 20.20 12.92
C SER A 134 -0.76 19.45 13.41
N LEU A 135 -1.10 19.57 14.69
CA LEU A 135 -2.39 19.10 15.24
C LEU A 135 -3.57 19.84 14.60
N ALA A 136 -3.50 21.16 14.41
CA ALA A 136 -4.59 21.92 13.78
C ALA A 136 -4.83 21.51 12.31
N VAL A 137 -3.75 21.27 11.54
CA VAL A 137 -3.83 20.77 10.15
C VAL A 137 -4.40 19.34 10.08
N LEU A 138 -4.31 18.56 11.16
CA LEU A 138 -4.92 17.23 11.28
C LEU A 138 -6.39 17.31 11.72
N ILE A 139 -6.69 18.15 12.71
CA ILE A 139 -8.01 18.27 13.35
C ILE A 139 -9.01 18.93 12.40
N VAL A 140 -8.62 19.99 11.67
CA VAL A 140 -9.55 20.74 10.80
C VAL A 140 -10.14 19.86 9.67
N PRO A 141 -9.35 19.05 8.94
CA PRO A 141 -9.90 18.11 7.97
C PRO A 141 -10.73 17.01 8.63
N ILE A 142 -10.28 16.43 9.76
CA ILE A 142 -11.06 15.40 10.46
C ILE A 142 -12.44 15.94 10.84
N VAL A 143 -12.50 17.11 11.49
CA VAL A 143 -13.74 17.77 11.90
C VAL A 143 -14.60 18.15 10.69
N GLY A 144 -13.99 18.68 9.62
CA GLY A 144 -14.69 19.02 8.38
C GLY A 144 -15.32 17.79 7.71
N THR A 145 -14.60 16.66 7.71
CA THR A 145 -15.06 15.40 7.11
C THR A 145 -16.12 14.73 8.00
N LEU A 146 -16.00 14.85 9.33
CA LEU A 146 -17.01 14.41 10.31
C LEU A 146 -18.31 15.20 10.13
N ALA A 147 -18.22 16.53 10.05
CA ALA A 147 -19.36 17.40 9.82
C ALA A 147 -20.04 17.10 8.48
N TYR A 148 -19.26 16.88 7.43
CA TYR A 148 -19.77 16.50 6.10
C TYR A 148 -20.43 15.11 6.10
N GLY A 149 -19.80 14.11 6.75
CA GLY A 149 -20.35 12.75 6.87
C GLY A 149 -21.66 12.73 7.64
N VAL A 150 -21.74 13.46 8.76
CA VAL A 150 -22.98 13.63 9.54
C VAL A 150 -24.05 14.37 8.74
N ALA A 151 -23.68 15.43 8.01
CA ALA A 151 -24.63 16.20 7.20
C ALA A 151 -25.18 15.44 5.99
N THR A 152 -24.41 14.52 5.42
CA THR A 152 -24.77 13.80 4.17
C THR A 152 -25.22 12.35 4.39
N GLY A 153 -25.04 11.81 5.61
CA GLY A 153 -25.30 10.41 5.92
C GLY A 153 -24.36 9.43 5.20
N ARG A 154 -23.23 9.91 4.66
CA ARG A 154 -22.27 9.12 3.87
C ARG A 154 -21.00 8.85 4.67
N TYR A 155 -21.04 7.83 5.53
CA TYR A 155 -19.94 7.44 6.41
C TYR A 155 -18.79 6.70 5.70
N GLU A 156 -18.96 6.29 4.44
CA GLU A 156 -17.94 5.57 3.66
C GLU A 156 -16.74 6.46 3.28
N LEU A 157 -17.01 7.73 2.91
CA LEU A 157 -15.97 8.75 2.73
C LEU A 157 -15.32 9.10 4.07
N PHE A 158 -16.08 9.07 5.16
CA PHE A 158 -15.54 9.28 6.50
C PHE A 158 -14.56 8.17 6.88
N PHE A 159 -14.85 6.89 6.63
CA PHE A 159 -13.97 5.80 7.03
C PHE A 159 -12.63 5.82 6.27
N SER A 160 -12.65 6.05 4.97
CA SER A 160 -11.42 6.10 4.14
C SER A 160 -10.51 7.30 4.48
N TYR A 161 -11.08 8.49 4.71
CA TYR A 161 -10.32 9.67 5.10
C TYR A 161 -9.89 9.59 6.58
N SER A 162 -10.79 9.23 7.49
CA SER A 162 -10.49 9.14 8.92
C SER A 162 -9.53 7.99 9.24
N LEU A 163 -9.55 6.87 8.52
CA LEU A 163 -8.55 5.81 8.70
C LEU A 163 -7.15 6.31 8.30
N GLY A 164 -7.03 7.08 7.21
CA GLY A 164 -5.77 7.75 6.84
C GLY A 164 -5.27 8.71 7.92
N TYR A 165 -6.17 9.46 8.56
CA TYR A 165 -5.83 10.40 9.64
C TYR A 165 -5.59 9.71 11.01
N VAL A 166 -6.32 8.64 11.33
CA VAL A 166 -6.17 7.85 12.56
C VAL A 166 -4.89 7.03 12.51
N LEU A 167 -4.54 6.45 11.35
CA LEU A 167 -3.23 5.85 11.11
C LEU A 167 -2.10 6.90 11.17
N ALA A 168 -2.38 8.16 10.82
CA ALA A 168 -1.46 9.27 11.01
C ALA A 168 -1.40 9.78 12.47
N ALA A 169 -2.39 9.48 13.33
CA ALA A 169 -2.53 10.06 14.67
C ALA A 169 -2.10 9.13 15.83
N ILE A 170 -2.03 7.80 15.67
CA ILE A 170 -1.77 6.86 16.78
C ILE A 170 -0.26 6.62 17.10
N GLY A 171 0.69 7.25 16.37
CA GLY A 171 2.14 7.25 16.66
C GLY A 171 2.91 6.01 16.19
N PRO A 172 4.26 6.03 16.03
CA PRO A 172 5.19 7.16 15.87
C PRO A 172 5.20 7.60 14.39
N ILE A 173 4.73 8.83 14.13
CA ILE A 173 4.49 9.40 12.79
C ILE A 173 5.65 9.17 11.84
N GLU A 174 6.89 9.30 12.31
CA GLU A 174 8.06 9.16 11.45
C GLU A 174 8.31 7.72 11.01
N SER A 175 8.15 6.74 11.90
CA SER A 175 8.38 5.34 11.55
C SER A 175 7.31 4.83 10.58
N LEU A 176 6.04 5.16 10.83
CA LEU A 176 4.94 4.84 9.91
C LEU A 176 5.08 5.60 8.59
N ARG A 177 5.43 6.89 8.62
CA ARG A 177 5.72 7.69 7.42
C ARG A 177 6.83 7.07 6.60
N ASP A 178 7.96 6.76 7.24
CA ASP A 178 9.13 6.22 6.58
C ASP A 178 8.81 4.83 6.02
N TRP A 179 8.01 4.03 6.74
CA TRP A 179 7.51 2.76 6.26
C TRP A 179 6.56 2.91 5.06
N PHE A 180 5.52 3.74 5.14
CA PHE A 180 4.61 4.00 4.02
C PHE A 180 5.35 4.57 2.82
N SER A 181 6.30 5.47 3.03
CA SER A 181 7.17 6.01 1.98
C SER A 181 7.99 4.89 1.35
N LYS A 182 8.57 3.98 2.14
CA LYS A 182 9.27 2.79 1.63
C LYS A 182 8.34 1.83 0.89
N VAL A 183 7.12 1.62 1.34
CA VAL A 183 6.19 0.71 0.66
C VAL A 183 5.69 1.34 -0.63
N LEU A 184 5.28 2.62 -0.63
CA LEU A 184 4.58 3.24 -1.75
C LEU A 184 5.51 3.86 -2.79
N THR A 185 6.78 4.12 -2.45
CA THR A 185 7.74 4.63 -3.44
C THR A 185 7.95 3.57 -4.52
N PRO A 186 7.73 3.88 -5.81
CA PRO A 186 7.98 2.94 -6.90
C PRO A 186 9.41 2.39 -6.81
N HIS A 187 9.60 1.09 -7.00
CA HIS A 187 10.90 0.43 -6.86
C HIS A 187 11.99 1.08 -7.73
N ARG A 188 11.64 1.62 -8.91
CA ARG A 188 12.55 2.41 -9.76
C ARG A 188 13.12 3.65 -9.05
N ASN A 189 12.25 4.37 -8.33
CA ASN A 189 12.67 5.53 -7.55
C ASN A 189 13.53 5.10 -6.35
N GLN A 190 13.22 3.96 -5.73
CA GLN A 190 14.05 3.40 -4.66
C GLN A 190 15.44 3.02 -5.16
N PHE A 191 15.53 2.33 -6.30
CA PHE A 191 16.79 2.02 -6.95
C PHE A 191 17.60 3.27 -7.21
N LYS A 192 16.99 4.30 -7.82
CA LYS A 192 17.67 5.59 -8.07
C LYS A 192 18.18 6.24 -6.78
N ASN A 193 17.36 6.25 -5.72
CA ASN A 193 17.75 6.83 -4.45
C ASN A 193 18.89 6.04 -3.81
N ARG A 194 18.84 4.70 -3.85
CA ARG A 194 19.91 3.84 -3.33
C ARG A 194 21.18 3.95 -4.13
N PHE A 195 21.11 3.94 -5.46
CA PHE A 195 22.25 4.02 -6.36
C PHE A 195 23.05 5.33 -6.22
N LYS A 196 22.39 6.40 -5.76
CA LYS A 196 23.05 7.66 -5.41
C LYS A 196 23.78 7.64 -4.06
N GLN A 197 23.48 6.70 -3.18
CA GLN A 197 24.13 6.60 -1.88
C GLN A 197 25.57 6.11 -2.06
N ASP A 198 26.45 6.61 -1.21
CA ASP A 198 27.84 6.17 -1.15
C ASP A 198 27.92 4.84 -0.38
N ARG A 199 27.82 3.73 -1.12
CA ARG A 199 27.89 2.36 -0.58
C ARG A 199 28.88 1.54 -1.40
N PRO A 200 29.66 0.64 -0.77
CA PRO A 200 30.65 -0.19 -1.48
C PRO A 200 30.07 -0.98 -2.66
N LEU A 201 28.83 -1.49 -2.53
CA LEU A 201 28.13 -2.19 -3.60
C LEU A 201 27.86 -1.27 -4.80
N ASN A 202 27.44 -0.03 -4.55
CA ASN A 202 27.11 0.94 -5.60
C ASN A 202 28.36 1.37 -6.36
N GLU A 203 29.48 1.58 -5.66
CA GLU A 203 30.76 1.91 -6.27
C GLU A 203 31.26 0.77 -7.17
N SER A 204 31.25 -0.46 -6.65
CA SER A 204 31.63 -1.66 -7.40
C SER A 204 30.75 -1.85 -8.64
N PHE A 205 29.45 -1.57 -8.50
CA PHE A 205 28.48 -1.63 -9.59
C PHE A 205 28.72 -0.55 -10.64
N LYS A 206 28.97 0.70 -10.23
CA LYS A 206 29.31 1.81 -11.14
C LYS A 206 30.58 1.52 -11.93
N GLN A 207 31.64 1.08 -11.27
CA GLN A 207 32.91 0.72 -11.92
C GLN A 207 32.74 -0.41 -12.94
N SER A 208 31.91 -1.41 -12.62
CA SER A 208 31.62 -2.52 -13.53
C SER A 208 30.81 -2.06 -14.75
N ILE A 209 29.84 -1.16 -14.55
CA ILE A 209 29.09 -0.55 -15.66
C ILE A 209 30.02 0.28 -16.54
N GLU A 210 30.83 1.16 -15.96
CA GLU A 210 31.72 2.06 -16.70
C GLU A 210 32.76 1.29 -17.51
N SER A 211 33.27 0.18 -16.97
CA SER A 211 34.25 -0.65 -17.67
C SER A 211 33.65 -1.51 -18.78
N GLN A 212 32.41 -1.98 -18.64
CA GLN A 212 31.83 -2.98 -19.57
C GLN A 212 30.74 -2.42 -20.50
N VAL A 213 30.14 -1.28 -20.16
CA VAL A 213 28.99 -0.71 -20.86
C VAL A 213 29.24 0.77 -21.15
N SER A 214 30.16 1.04 -22.08
CA SER A 214 30.67 2.39 -22.37
C SER A 214 29.64 3.42 -22.84
N TRP A 215 28.45 2.98 -23.27
CA TRP A 215 27.36 3.86 -23.70
C TRP A 215 26.42 4.29 -22.57
N LEU A 216 26.54 3.67 -21.39
CA LEU A 216 25.64 3.90 -20.26
C LEU A 216 26.25 4.95 -19.32
N ASP A 217 25.55 6.07 -19.13
CA ASP A 217 25.95 7.06 -18.12
C ASP A 217 25.70 6.49 -16.72
N SER A 218 26.78 6.16 -16.01
CA SER A 218 26.77 5.65 -14.64
C SER A 218 26.19 6.63 -13.62
N ASN A 219 25.99 7.90 -13.99
CA ASN A 219 25.34 8.90 -13.14
C ASN A 219 23.83 8.95 -13.34
N ASP A 220 23.30 8.48 -14.48
CA ASP A 220 21.87 8.40 -14.72
C ASP A 220 21.29 7.07 -14.19
N GLY A 221 20.92 7.08 -12.91
CA GLY A 221 20.26 5.94 -12.26
C GLY A 221 18.99 5.44 -12.98
N ASN A 222 18.31 6.26 -13.80
CA ASN A 222 17.16 5.80 -14.59
C ASN A 222 17.58 4.97 -15.80
N MET A 223 18.61 5.40 -16.52
CA MET A 223 19.17 4.64 -17.64
C MET A 223 19.82 3.36 -17.13
N VAL A 224 20.57 3.44 -16.02
CA VAL A 224 21.18 2.27 -15.36
C VAL A 224 20.13 1.26 -14.97
N TYR A 225 19.07 1.67 -14.27
CA TYR A 225 17.97 0.78 -13.89
C TYR A 225 17.32 0.09 -15.09
N THR A 226 16.99 0.86 -16.14
CA THR A 226 16.29 0.33 -17.32
C THR A 226 17.18 -0.66 -18.09
N SER A 227 18.47 -0.35 -18.20
CA SER A 227 19.45 -1.21 -18.87
C SER A 227 19.72 -2.48 -18.07
N ALA A 228 19.84 -2.36 -16.74
CA ALA A 228 19.99 -3.49 -15.83
C ALA A 228 18.83 -4.47 -15.96
N MET A 229 17.59 -3.97 -15.86
CA MET A 229 16.40 -4.79 -16.02
C MET A 229 16.34 -5.43 -17.41
N SER A 230 16.62 -4.68 -18.48
CA SER A 230 16.60 -5.24 -19.84
C SER A 230 17.64 -6.35 -20.03
N ILE A 231 18.84 -6.20 -19.46
CA ILE A 231 19.88 -7.24 -19.51
C ILE A 231 19.43 -8.46 -18.71
N LEU A 232 18.93 -8.26 -17.49
CA LEU A 232 18.47 -9.35 -16.61
C LEU A 232 17.27 -10.11 -17.21
N GLU A 233 16.33 -9.41 -17.83
CA GLU A 233 15.19 -10.01 -18.55
C GLU A 233 15.63 -10.79 -19.79
N SER A 234 16.67 -10.33 -20.48
CA SER A 234 17.25 -11.05 -21.63
C SER A 234 18.07 -12.27 -21.22
N GLY A 235 18.63 -12.24 -20.02
CA GLY A 235 19.34 -13.37 -19.43
C GLY A 235 18.37 -14.40 -18.86
N GLU A 236 18.81 -15.65 -18.72
CA GLU A 236 18.07 -16.69 -17.99
C GLU A 236 18.09 -16.46 -16.46
N SER A 237 18.06 -15.19 -16.01
CA SER A 237 18.20 -14.82 -14.61
C SER A 237 16.93 -15.15 -13.81
N SER A 238 16.80 -16.42 -13.45
CA SER A 238 15.65 -16.99 -12.74
C SER A 238 15.31 -16.28 -11.42
N ARG A 239 16.32 -15.70 -10.74
CA ARG A 239 16.15 -15.07 -9.42
C ARG A 239 15.41 -13.75 -9.48
N ALA A 240 15.83 -12.82 -10.36
CA ALA A 240 15.16 -11.53 -10.52
C ALA A 240 13.68 -11.69 -10.88
N ASN A 241 13.38 -12.63 -11.79
CA ASN A 241 12.01 -12.97 -12.18
C ASN A 241 11.18 -13.51 -11.01
N LEU A 242 11.75 -14.42 -10.21
CA LEU A 242 11.09 -14.94 -9.01
C LEU A 242 10.83 -13.82 -7.99
N PHE A 243 11.80 -12.94 -7.76
CA PHE A 243 11.63 -11.79 -6.86
C PHE A 243 10.53 -10.84 -7.34
N GLN A 244 10.50 -10.53 -8.62
CA GLN A 244 9.45 -9.72 -9.23
C GLN A 244 8.07 -10.38 -9.11
N ALA A 245 8.01 -11.71 -9.23
CA ALA A 245 6.80 -12.50 -9.05
C ALA A 245 6.28 -12.43 -7.60
N ILE A 246 7.16 -12.65 -6.61
CA ILE A 246 6.83 -12.57 -5.17
C ILE A 246 6.43 -11.15 -4.76
N PHE A 247 7.16 -10.15 -5.25
CA PHE A 247 6.85 -8.74 -5.06
C PHE A 247 5.43 -8.43 -5.55
N SER A 248 5.13 -8.81 -6.80
CA SER A 248 3.82 -8.54 -7.37
C SER A 248 2.71 -9.34 -6.70
N PHE A 249 2.99 -10.58 -6.27
CA PHE A 249 2.05 -11.37 -5.48
C PHE A 249 1.67 -10.64 -4.19
N SER A 250 2.67 -10.20 -3.42
CA SER A 250 2.46 -9.49 -2.16
C SER A 250 1.61 -8.24 -2.34
N ARG A 251 1.93 -7.45 -3.37
CA ARG A 251 1.18 -6.25 -3.74
C ARG A 251 -0.29 -6.52 -4.08
N SER A 252 -0.57 -7.56 -4.85
CA SER A 252 -1.96 -7.88 -5.20
C SER A 252 -2.72 -8.53 -4.05
N MET A 253 -2.05 -9.33 -3.22
CA MET A 253 -2.68 -10.01 -2.09
C MET A 253 -3.18 -9.07 -1.00
N TRP A 254 -2.41 -8.05 -0.61
CA TRP A 254 -2.90 -7.12 0.41
C TRP A 254 -4.17 -6.39 -0.05
N VAL A 255 -4.29 -6.06 -1.34
CA VAL A 255 -5.50 -5.45 -1.91
C VAL A 255 -6.69 -6.40 -1.80
N VAL A 256 -6.52 -7.68 -2.15
CA VAL A 256 -7.57 -8.71 -1.99
C VAL A 256 -7.99 -8.81 -0.53
N LEU A 257 -7.02 -8.95 0.38
CA LEU A 257 -7.29 -9.16 1.80
C LEU A 257 -7.95 -7.95 2.46
N PHE A 258 -7.52 -6.72 2.16
CA PHE A 258 -8.18 -5.51 2.65
C PHE A 258 -9.57 -5.33 2.05
N SER A 259 -9.78 -5.65 0.77
CA SER A 259 -11.11 -5.58 0.16
C SER A 259 -12.10 -6.52 0.85
N PHE A 260 -11.69 -7.77 1.10
CA PHE A 260 -12.53 -8.73 1.81
C PHE A 260 -12.67 -8.42 3.29
N SER A 261 -11.64 -7.90 3.94
CA SER A 261 -11.73 -7.43 5.32
C SER A 261 -12.78 -6.31 5.44
N ALA A 262 -12.71 -5.29 4.57
CA ALA A 262 -13.70 -4.22 4.53
C ALA A 262 -15.11 -4.74 4.23
N TYR A 263 -15.25 -5.65 3.27
CA TYR A 263 -16.52 -6.31 2.96
C TYR A 263 -17.12 -7.04 4.17
N GLN A 264 -16.31 -7.81 4.91
CA GLN A 264 -16.76 -8.52 6.11
C GLN A 264 -17.18 -7.57 7.22
N VAL A 265 -16.46 -6.45 7.40
CA VAL A 265 -16.85 -5.40 8.35
C VAL A 265 -18.19 -4.77 7.96
N ILE A 266 -18.39 -4.44 6.69
CA ILE A 266 -19.65 -3.84 6.19
C ILE A 266 -20.83 -4.79 6.45
N ILE A 267 -20.68 -6.07 6.13
CA ILE A 267 -21.74 -7.06 6.35
C ILE A 267 -21.98 -7.31 7.84
N GLY A 268 -20.92 -7.50 8.62
CA GLY A 268 -21.04 -7.70 10.07
C GLY A 268 -21.77 -6.55 10.73
N THR A 269 -21.36 -5.31 10.46
CA THR A 269 -22.00 -4.11 11.03
C THR A 269 -23.43 -3.88 10.55
N ALA A 270 -23.74 -4.17 9.29
CA ALA A 270 -25.12 -4.06 8.77
C ALA A 270 -26.08 -5.02 9.50
N SER A 271 -25.62 -6.22 9.86
CA SER A 271 -26.43 -7.18 10.62
C SER A 271 -26.72 -6.72 12.06
N TYR A 272 -25.81 -5.97 12.70
CA TYR A 272 -26.02 -5.42 14.05
C TYR A 272 -27.02 -4.24 14.08
N ASP A 273 -27.08 -3.40 13.05
CA ASP A 273 -27.96 -2.23 13.05
C ASP A 273 -29.42 -2.58 12.71
N LEU A 274 -29.63 -3.65 11.92
CA LEU A 274 -30.97 -4.16 11.58
C LEU A 274 -31.73 -4.73 12.80
N THR A 275 -31.03 -5.23 13.81
CA THR A 275 -31.65 -5.72 15.06
C THR A 275 -31.99 -4.61 16.04
N TRP A 276 -31.32 -3.44 15.98
CA TRP A 276 -31.61 -2.32 16.88
C TRP A 276 -32.70 -1.37 16.38
N ARG A 277 -33.02 -1.43 15.08
CA ARG A 277 -33.98 -0.51 14.43
C ARG A 277 -35.28 -1.22 14.05
N GLU A 278 -36.08 -1.59 15.05
CA GLU A 278 -37.47 -2.08 14.91
C GLU A 278 -38.47 -1.11 14.23
N SER A 279 -38.03 -0.04 13.54
CA SER A 279 -38.96 0.99 13.05
C SER A 279 -38.94 1.21 11.53
N LYS A 280 -39.99 0.68 10.90
CA LYS A 280 -40.76 1.29 9.78
C LYS A 280 -40.27 1.19 8.33
N TYR A 281 -39.11 0.62 8.00
CA TYR A 281 -38.72 0.45 6.59
C TYR A 281 -38.73 -1.01 6.14
N THR A 282 -39.93 -1.48 5.84
CA THR A 282 -40.31 -2.85 5.44
C THR A 282 -39.78 -3.29 4.06
N LEU A 283 -39.02 -2.46 3.33
CA LEU A 283 -38.59 -2.75 1.96
C LEU A 283 -37.39 -3.71 1.85
N LEU A 284 -36.68 -3.99 2.96
CA LEU A 284 -35.59 -4.98 3.03
C LEU A 284 -35.92 -6.19 3.92
N GLN A 285 -37.13 -6.26 4.47
CA GLN A 285 -37.53 -7.22 5.51
C GLN A 285 -37.83 -8.65 5.01
N SER A 286 -37.43 -9.00 3.78
CA SER A 286 -37.72 -10.32 3.20
C SER A 286 -36.57 -10.96 2.44
N SER A 287 -35.33 -10.46 2.60
CA SER A 287 -34.19 -11.30 2.24
C SER A 287 -34.11 -12.44 3.26
N PRO A 288 -34.12 -13.72 2.84
CA PRO A 288 -33.77 -14.82 3.74
C PRO A 288 -32.46 -14.49 4.45
N GLU A 289 -32.34 -14.89 5.72
CA GLU A 289 -31.17 -14.68 6.57
C GLU A 289 -29.90 -14.95 5.75
N TYR A 290 -29.20 -13.87 5.41
CA TYR A 290 -27.97 -13.98 4.65
C TYR A 290 -26.89 -14.47 5.61
N THR A 291 -26.65 -15.78 5.59
CA THR A 291 -25.55 -16.41 6.31
C THR A 291 -24.48 -16.83 5.29
N PRO A 292 -23.34 -16.13 5.24
CA PRO A 292 -22.20 -16.53 4.41
C PRO A 292 -21.73 -17.96 4.73
N ILE A 293 -21.33 -18.70 3.70
CA ILE A 293 -20.75 -20.06 3.84
C ILE A 293 -19.59 -20.08 4.85
N ILE A 294 -18.79 -19.01 4.91
CA ILE A 294 -17.66 -18.93 5.84
C ILE A 294 -18.07 -18.87 7.31
N ILE A 295 -19.23 -18.31 7.64
CA ILE A 295 -19.69 -18.22 9.04
C ILE A 295 -20.09 -19.61 9.54
N ASP A 296 -20.82 -20.38 8.72
CA ASP A 296 -21.16 -21.77 9.02
C ASP A 296 -19.91 -22.62 9.23
N LEU A 297 -18.84 -22.37 8.46
CA LEU A 297 -17.58 -23.10 8.63
C LEU A 297 -16.89 -22.79 9.97
N ILE A 298 -16.98 -21.54 10.44
CA ILE A 298 -16.31 -21.07 11.67
C ILE A 298 -17.19 -21.34 12.92
N ASN A 299 -18.45 -21.76 12.74
CA ASN A 299 -19.37 -22.22 13.80
C ASN A 299 -19.53 -21.24 14.98
N THR A 300 -19.36 -19.93 14.77
CA THR A 300 -19.51 -18.92 15.83
C THR A 300 -20.03 -17.60 15.26
N ASP A 301 -20.96 -16.95 15.95
CA ASP A 301 -21.51 -15.64 15.56
C ASP A 301 -20.43 -14.54 15.51
N LEU A 302 -19.43 -14.64 16.38
CA LEU A 302 -18.24 -13.78 16.38
C LEU A 302 -17.24 -14.12 15.25
N GLY A 303 -17.44 -15.24 14.57
CA GLY A 303 -16.52 -15.76 13.56
C GLY A 303 -16.32 -14.82 12.37
N SER A 304 -17.35 -14.05 12.00
CA SER A 304 -17.27 -13.09 10.88
C SER A 304 -16.36 -11.90 11.20
N GLU A 305 -16.49 -11.32 12.40
CA GLU A 305 -15.65 -10.20 12.86
C GLU A 305 -14.19 -10.64 13.00
N TYR A 306 -13.95 -11.78 13.66
CA TYR A 306 -12.60 -12.31 13.81
C TYR A 306 -11.98 -12.68 12.47
N PHE A 307 -12.76 -13.19 11.52
CA PHE A 307 -12.28 -13.47 10.17
C PHE A 307 -11.94 -12.18 9.41
N GLY A 308 -12.78 -11.15 9.48
CA GLY A 308 -12.49 -9.83 8.91
C GLY A 308 -11.21 -9.21 9.48
N ALA A 309 -11.02 -9.30 10.81
CA ALA A 309 -9.81 -8.86 11.49
C ALA A 309 -8.58 -9.69 11.11
N PHE A 310 -8.73 -11.01 10.98
CA PHE A 310 -7.68 -11.90 10.50
C PHE A 310 -7.21 -11.52 9.10
N LEU A 311 -8.15 -11.31 8.16
CA LEU A 311 -7.83 -10.85 6.81
C LEU A 311 -7.13 -9.49 6.83
N PHE A 312 -7.55 -8.58 7.71
CA PHE A 312 -6.88 -7.28 7.87
C PHE A 312 -5.42 -7.46 8.30
N VAL A 313 -5.15 -8.24 9.34
CA VAL A 313 -3.79 -8.48 9.85
C VAL A 313 -2.90 -9.09 8.77
N PHE A 314 -3.39 -10.09 8.03
CA PHE A 314 -2.64 -10.65 6.90
C PHE A 314 -2.43 -9.64 5.78
N GLY A 315 -3.42 -8.79 5.49
CA GLY A 315 -3.27 -7.68 4.54
C GLY A 315 -2.13 -6.74 4.94
N VAL A 316 -2.04 -6.37 6.23
CA VAL A 316 -0.93 -5.56 6.76
C VAL A 316 0.41 -6.28 6.61
N LEU A 317 0.47 -7.58 6.88
CA LEU A 317 1.70 -8.37 6.71
C LEU A 317 2.16 -8.39 5.25
N PHE A 318 1.25 -8.63 4.30
CA PHE A 318 1.59 -8.60 2.87
C PHE A 318 2.01 -7.22 2.39
N PHE A 319 1.34 -6.16 2.87
CA PHE A 319 1.72 -4.78 2.58
C PHE A 319 3.09 -4.43 3.18
N TYR A 320 3.40 -4.92 4.38
CA TYR A 320 4.72 -4.79 5.00
C TYR A 320 5.79 -5.51 4.19
N SER A 321 5.55 -6.78 3.84
CA SER A 321 6.45 -7.57 3.01
C SER A 321 6.72 -6.90 1.66
N GLU A 322 5.73 -6.27 1.04
CA GLU A 322 5.91 -5.51 -0.20
C GLU A 322 7.01 -4.44 -0.07
N GLY A 323 7.00 -3.66 1.01
CA GLY A 323 8.02 -2.63 1.25
C GLY A 323 9.42 -3.19 1.43
N GLU A 324 9.54 -4.27 2.20
CA GLU A 324 10.82 -4.97 2.37
C GLU A 324 11.33 -5.57 1.05
N TYR A 325 10.43 -6.12 0.22
CA TYR A 325 10.80 -6.62 -1.10
C TYR A 325 11.31 -5.50 -2.01
N LYS A 326 10.65 -4.33 -2.07
CA LYS A 326 11.16 -3.21 -2.90
C LYS A 326 12.56 -2.77 -2.48
N ASN A 327 12.79 -2.73 -1.17
CA ASN A 327 14.07 -2.40 -0.59
C ASN A 327 15.17 -3.36 -1.05
N LEU A 328 14.94 -4.66 -0.91
CA LEU A 328 15.91 -5.70 -1.29
C LEU A 328 16.05 -5.84 -2.82
N PHE A 329 14.97 -5.63 -3.57
CA PHE A 329 14.94 -5.80 -5.03
C PHE A 329 15.98 -4.92 -5.73
N SER A 330 16.18 -3.69 -5.23
CA SER A 330 17.21 -2.80 -5.78
C SER A 330 18.63 -3.36 -5.64
N GLU A 331 18.95 -4.04 -4.53
CA GLU A 331 20.24 -4.68 -4.31
C GLU A 331 20.39 -5.94 -5.16
N TYR A 332 19.32 -6.74 -5.26
CA TYR A 332 19.30 -7.92 -6.12
C TYR A 332 19.57 -7.59 -7.59
N ILE A 333 18.97 -6.50 -8.11
CA ILE A 333 19.25 -6.07 -9.49
C ILE A 333 20.74 -5.77 -9.68
N MET A 334 21.35 -5.03 -8.75
CA MET A 334 22.78 -4.68 -8.85
C MET A 334 23.66 -5.92 -8.79
N VAL A 335 23.39 -6.83 -7.85
CA VAL A 335 24.17 -8.06 -7.67
C VAL A 335 24.00 -9.00 -8.86
N ASP A 336 22.77 -9.26 -9.32
CA ASP A 336 22.53 -10.14 -10.44
C ASP A 336 23.13 -9.56 -11.74
N MET A 337 23.06 -8.24 -11.92
CA MET A 337 23.70 -7.59 -13.07
C MET A 337 25.23 -7.69 -13.01
N LEU A 338 25.85 -7.50 -11.83
CA LEU A 338 27.29 -7.71 -11.65
C LEU A 338 27.71 -9.15 -12.02
N VAL A 339 26.93 -10.13 -11.57
CA VAL A 339 27.16 -11.54 -11.89
C VAL A 339 27.05 -11.77 -13.40
N GLU A 340 26.07 -11.16 -14.06
CA GLU A 340 25.86 -11.31 -15.50
C GLU A 340 26.95 -10.62 -16.33
N LEU A 341 27.39 -9.44 -15.90
CA LEU A 341 28.50 -8.72 -16.50
C LEU A 341 29.81 -9.52 -16.42
N ASN A 342 30.11 -10.14 -15.28
CA ASN A 342 31.33 -10.94 -15.09
C ASN A 342 31.38 -12.27 -15.85
N LYS A 343 30.26 -12.71 -16.47
CA LYS A 343 30.26 -13.89 -17.35
C LYS A 343 30.80 -13.58 -18.75
N LYS A 344 30.82 -12.31 -19.15
CA LYS A 344 31.32 -11.84 -20.45
C LYS A 344 32.80 -11.51 -20.34
#